data_AF-W4S1E9-F1
#
_entry.id   AF-W4S1E9-F1
#
_cell.length_a   1.000
_cell.length_b   1.000
_cell.length_c   1.000
_cell.angle_alpha   90.00
_cell.angle_beta   90.00
_cell.angle_gamma   90.00
#
_symmetry.space_group_name_H-M   'P 1'
#
loop_
_entity.id
_entity.type
_entity.pdbx_description
1 polymer ?
#
loop_
_entity_poly.entity_id
_entity_poly.type
_entity_poly.pdbx_seq_one_letter_code
_entity_poly.pdbx_strand_id
1 'polypeptide(L)'
;MFRPRLLAALLLAPSLVLAQQPQTGARPAATPQAAPAASPAQQAQLTKQNTEMTQAALRVAQMVDANQVASLWDGASSVAKTAVKRDVFVSQIGAERARLGAVVGRGQGSVTRVKYAAGAQVPEGLYVNVSFPTGLPRRSSRCASWCRSAWTRTRPGVSPVTACARRSSDLAAHRETRVELTIELQMLGWAMVLGLVQLLAASASMTAQRGTKWNASARDGDPKPLTGVASRLDRAFRNYQETFPIFAAAVLAVSVAGRTNADTALGVQLYLWARVAYVPAYAAGIPYLRSAIWVVSFWGIVKLVRALLGW
;
A
#
# COMPACT_ATOMS: atom_id res chain seq x y z
N MET A 1 31.33 -31.46 -11.06
CA MET A 1 31.24 -31.90 -12.47
C MET A 1 29.93 -32.68 -12.63
N PHE A 2 28.88 -32.04 -13.14
CA PHE A 2 28.36 -32.22 -14.51
C PHE A 2 27.75 -33.61 -14.81
N ARG A 3 26.41 -33.71 -14.61
CA ARG A 3 25.36 -34.35 -15.45
C ARG A 3 25.56 -35.84 -15.87
N PRO A 4 24.63 -36.55 -16.53
CA PRO A 4 23.21 -36.28 -16.87
C PRO A 4 22.28 -37.46 -16.46
N ARG A 5 20.95 -37.28 -16.42
CA ARG A 5 19.98 -38.25 -16.99
C ARG A 5 18.67 -37.54 -17.35
N LEU A 6 18.34 -37.63 -18.63
CA LEU A 6 17.13 -37.18 -19.29
C LEU A 6 16.05 -38.28 -19.22
N LEU A 7 14.80 -37.83 -19.36
CA LEU A 7 13.60 -38.55 -19.85
C LEU A 7 12.93 -39.56 -18.91
N ALA A 8 11.76 -39.17 -18.39
CA ALA A 8 10.49 -39.80 -18.77
C ALA A 8 9.32 -38.90 -18.33
N ALA A 9 8.63 -38.32 -19.31
CA ALA A 9 7.28 -37.82 -19.12
C ALA A 9 6.36 -39.04 -18.93
N LEU A 10 5.65 -39.10 -17.81
CA LEU A 10 4.44 -39.91 -17.71
C LEU A 10 3.27 -38.99 -17.41
N LEU A 11 2.40 -38.87 -18.42
CA LEU A 11 1.09 -38.27 -18.34
C LEU A 11 0.22 -39.14 -17.42
N LEU A 12 -0.21 -38.59 -16.29
CA LEU A 12 -1.37 -39.06 -15.56
C LEU A 12 -2.29 -37.87 -15.36
N ALA A 13 -3.19 -37.70 -16.32
CA ALA A 13 -4.40 -36.90 -16.14
C ALA A 13 -5.29 -37.63 -15.12
N PRO A 14 -5.79 -36.97 -14.07
CA PRO A 14 -7.01 -37.43 -13.44
C PRO A 14 -8.17 -36.94 -14.30
N SER A 15 -8.80 -37.88 -14.98
CA SER A 15 -10.14 -37.73 -15.54
C SER A 15 -11.09 -37.26 -14.43
N LEU A 16 -11.58 -36.03 -14.50
CA LEU A 16 -12.72 -35.59 -13.69
C LEU A 16 -13.97 -36.32 -14.22
N VAL A 17 -14.25 -37.47 -13.63
CA VAL A 17 -15.59 -38.06 -13.64
C VAL A 17 -16.42 -37.27 -12.63
N LEU A 18 -17.52 -36.67 -13.08
CA LEU A 18 -18.53 -36.07 -12.21
C LEU A 18 -19.26 -37.22 -11.48
N ALA A 19 -18.68 -37.74 -10.41
CA ALA A 19 -19.38 -38.60 -9.47
C ALA A 19 -20.09 -37.70 -8.45
N GLN A 20 -21.38 -37.46 -8.64
CA GLN A 20 -22.26 -36.95 -7.58
C GLN A 20 -22.18 -37.92 -6.40
N GLN A 21 -21.54 -37.51 -5.31
CA GLN A 21 -21.69 -38.19 -4.03
C GLN A 21 -23.18 -38.09 -3.61
N PRO A 22 -23.82 -39.20 -3.21
CA PRO A 22 -25.14 -39.14 -2.61
C PRO A 22 -25.04 -38.31 -1.33
N GLN A 23 -25.76 -37.18 -1.29
CA GLN A 23 -25.85 -36.32 -0.13
C GLN A 23 -26.56 -37.08 0.98
N THR A 24 -25.80 -37.68 1.90
CA THR A 24 -26.32 -38.06 3.20
C THR A 24 -26.71 -36.80 3.95
N GLY A 25 -28.01 -36.69 4.23
CA GLY A 25 -28.72 -35.65 4.98
C GLY A 25 -27.86 -34.56 5.62
N ALA A 26 -28.08 -33.33 5.15
CA ALA A 26 -27.66 -32.12 5.83
C ALA A 26 -28.18 -32.15 7.28
N ARG A 27 -27.27 -32.38 8.25
CA ARG A 27 -27.45 -31.80 9.57
C ARG A 27 -27.42 -30.28 9.32
N PRO A 28 -28.44 -29.50 9.72
CA PRO A 28 -28.41 -28.07 9.50
C PRO A 28 -27.11 -27.53 10.07
N ALA A 29 -26.26 -27.02 9.17
CA ALA A 29 -25.06 -26.31 9.55
C ALA A 29 -25.54 -25.18 10.45
N ALA A 30 -25.09 -25.18 11.71
CA ALA A 30 -25.25 -24.03 12.56
C ALA A 30 -24.71 -22.84 11.75
N THR A 31 -25.57 -21.86 11.52
CA THR A 31 -25.20 -20.56 10.97
C THR A 31 -23.90 -20.13 11.66
N PRO A 32 -22.87 -19.64 10.97
CA PRO A 32 -21.81 -18.92 11.64
C PRO A 32 -22.52 -17.78 12.36
N GLN A 33 -22.71 -17.93 13.68
CA GLN A 33 -23.23 -16.86 14.49
C GLN A 33 -22.24 -15.73 14.29
N ALA A 34 -22.68 -14.67 13.62
CA ALA A 34 -21.94 -13.43 13.57
C ALA A 34 -21.55 -13.14 15.02
N ALA A 35 -20.24 -13.06 15.30
CA ALA A 35 -19.78 -12.65 16.61
C ALA A 35 -20.58 -11.39 16.98
N PRO A 36 -21.19 -11.32 18.18
CA PRO A 36 -22.09 -10.22 18.52
C PRO A 36 -21.35 -8.91 18.25
N ALA A 37 -21.86 -8.12 17.31
CA ALA A 37 -21.36 -6.77 17.07
C ALA A 37 -21.39 -6.06 18.42
N ALA A 38 -20.25 -5.49 18.83
CA ALA A 38 -20.12 -4.83 20.12
C ALA A 38 -21.34 -3.93 20.36
N SER A 39 -21.98 -4.04 21.51
CA SER A 39 -23.19 -3.26 21.80
C SER A 39 -22.89 -1.76 21.65
N PRO A 40 -23.88 -0.90 21.33
CA PRO A 40 -23.64 0.54 21.23
C PRO A 40 -22.95 1.13 22.48
N ALA A 41 -23.25 0.59 23.66
CA ALA A 41 -22.57 0.93 24.91
C ALA A 41 -21.08 0.50 24.93
N GLN A 42 -20.75 -0.69 24.43
CA GLN A 42 -19.36 -1.14 24.27
C GLN A 42 -18.59 -0.31 23.24
N GLN A 43 -19.24 0.09 22.12
CA GLN A 43 -18.63 0.95 21.12
C GLN A 43 -18.33 2.35 21.65
N ALA A 44 -19.25 2.92 22.45
CA ALA A 44 -19.04 4.19 23.13
C ALA A 44 -17.86 4.10 24.11
N GLN A 45 -17.76 3.00 24.88
CA GLN A 45 -16.65 2.80 25.81
C GLN A 45 -15.30 2.63 25.10
N LEU A 46 -15.24 1.88 23.99
CA LEU A 46 -14.04 1.74 23.17
C LEU A 46 -13.59 3.08 22.58
N THR A 47 -14.54 3.91 22.14
CA THR A 47 -14.26 5.25 21.60
C THR A 47 -13.69 6.17 22.69
N LYS A 48 -14.25 6.12 23.89
CA LYS A 48 -13.73 6.84 25.07
C LYS A 48 -12.29 6.41 25.38
N GLN A 49 -12.04 5.10 25.46
CA GLN A 49 -10.70 4.55 25.68
C GLN A 49 -9.71 4.95 24.58
N ASN A 50 -10.12 4.93 23.32
CA ASN A 50 -9.27 5.37 22.21
C ASN A 50 -8.92 6.86 22.34
N THR A 51 -9.88 7.69 22.75
CA THR A 51 -9.67 9.12 22.94
C THR A 51 -8.67 9.38 24.07
N GLU A 52 -8.84 8.71 25.22
CA GLU A 52 -7.92 8.80 26.35
C GLU A 52 -6.51 8.34 25.98
N MET A 53 -6.41 7.23 25.23
CA MET A 53 -5.13 6.69 24.75
C MET A 53 -4.42 7.67 23.79
N THR A 54 -5.16 8.25 22.84
CA THR A 54 -4.63 9.24 21.91
C THR A 54 -4.17 10.50 22.64
N GLN A 55 -4.91 10.96 23.65
CA GLN A 55 -4.52 12.11 24.47
C GLN A 55 -3.26 11.83 25.30
N ALA A 56 -3.15 10.65 25.89
CA ALA A 56 -1.95 10.25 26.64
C ALA A 56 -0.71 10.19 25.73
N ALA A 57 -0.86 9.56 24.56
CA ALA A 57 0.20 9.49 23.57
C ALA A 57 0.60 10.87 23.03
N LEU A 58 -0.34 11.81 22.91
CA LEU A 58 -0.05 13.19 22.50
C LEU A 58 0.83 13.91 23.54
N ARG A 59 0.62 13.69 24.84
CA ARG A 59 1.48 14.26 25.90
C ARG A 59 2.90 13.70 25.81
N VAL A 60 3.04 12.39 25.60
CA VAL A 60 4.35 11.75 25.39
C VAL A 60 5.06 12.36 24.18
N ALA A 61 4.35 12.51 23.08
CA ALA A 61 4.82 13.17 21.88
C ALA A 61 5.29 14.61 22.12
N GLN A 62 4.53 15.40 22.88
CA GLN A 62 4.89 16.78 23.24
C GLN A 62 6.15 16.83 24.12
N MET A 63 6.35 15.87 25.03
CA MET A 63 7.59 15.78 25.80
C MET A 63 8.80 15.47 24.92
N VAL A 64 8.66 14.59 23.92
CA VAL A 64 9.72 14.35 22.93
C VAL A 64 10.00 15.62 22.12
N ASP A 65 8.96 16.35 21.73
CA ASP A 65 9.10 17.62 21.00
C ASP A 65 9.79 18.71 21.85
N ALA A 66 9.58 18.69 23.17
CA ALA A 66 10.21 19.58 24.15
C ALA A 66 11.61 19.11 24.62
N ASN A 67 12.20 18.10 23.97
CA ASN A 67 13.48 17.47 24.37
C ASN A 67 13.50 16.89 25.79
N GLN A 68 12.34 16.56 26.37
CA GLN A 68 12.20 15.96 27.70
C GLN A 68 12.24 14.42 27.65
N VAL A 69 13.04 13.85 26.75
CA VAL A 69 13.13 12.40 26.50
C VAL A 69 13.68 11.64 27.71
N ALA A 70 14.55 12.27 28.50
CA ALA A 70 15.09 11.69 29.72
C ALA A 70 13.99 11.44 30.77
N SER A 71 13.11 12.43 31.00
CA SER A 71 11.95 12.31 31.88
C SER A 71 10.93 11.30 31.35
N LEU A 72 10.77 11.20 30.04
CA LEU A 72 9.92 10.18 29.41
C LEU A 72 10.43 8.76 29.71
N TRP A 73 11.74 8.55 29.65
CA TRP A 73 12.35 7.25 29.97
C TRP A 73 12.14 6.84 31.43
N ASP A 74 12.13 7.81 32.35
CA ASP A 74 11.94 7.54 33.78
C ASP A 74 10.54 6.95 34.04
N GLY A 75 9.54 7.33 33.23
CA GLY A 75 8.19 6.74 33.21
C GLY A 75 8.02 5.46 32.38
N ALA A 76 9.06 4.94 31.74
CA ALA A 76 8.98 3.74 30.90
C ALA A 76 8.76 2.45 31.73
N SER A 77 8.19 1.42 31.09
CA SER A 77 7.93 0.13 31.72
C SER A 77 9.21 -0.60 32.13
N SER A 78 9.13 -1.47 33.14
CA SER A 78 10.26 -2.32 33.58
C SER A 78 10.79 -3.21 32.45
N VAL A 79 9.92 -3.69 31.58
CA VAL A 79 10.27 -4.47 30.39
C VAL A 79 11.11 -3.65 29.42
N ALA A 80 10.72 -2.40 29.13
CA ALA A 80 11.50 -1.50 28.27
C ALA A 80 12.87 -1.19 28.88
N LYS A 81 12.93 -0.96 30.20
CA LYS A 81 14.17 -0.68 30.93
C LYS A 81 15.15 -1.85 30.97
N THR A 82 14.66 -3.08 30.80
CA THR A 82 15.52 -4.28 30.69
C THR A 82 16.09 -4.43 29.28
N ALA A 83 15.38 -3.93 28.26
CA ALA A 83 15.75 -4.09 26.85
C ALA A 83 16.73 -3.02 26.33
N VAL A 84 16.59 -1.76 26.78
CA VAL A 84 17.41 -0.63 26.29
C VAL A 84 17.98 0.15 27.47
N LYS A 85 19.25 0.58 27.39
CA LYS A 85 19.85 1.46 28.40
C LYS A 85 19.36 2.89 28.24
N ARG A 86 19.16 3.59 29.36
CA ARG A 86 18.68 5.00 29.39
C ARG A 86 19.46 5.92 28.44
N ASP A 87 20.79 5.88 28.52
CA ASP A 87 21.64 6.78 27.72
C ASP A 87 21.55 6.47 26.22
N VAL A 88 21.41 5.19 25.86
CA VAL A 88 21.21 4.75 24.47
C VAL A 88 19.87 5.25 23.95
N PHE A 89 18.80 5.12 24.73
CA PHE A 89 17.49 5.62 24.36
C PHE A 89 17.47 7.13 24.14
N VAL A 90 17.99 7.91 25.10
CA VAL A 90 17.99 9.37 25.02
C VAL A 90 18.83 9.87 23.85
N SER A 91 20.02 9.28 23.64
CA SER A 91 20.91 9.67 22.53
C SER A 91 20.33 9.31 21.16
N GLN A 92 19.74 8.13 21.00
CA GLN A 92 19.12 7.69 19.74
C GLN A 92 17.95 8.61 19.35
N ILE A 93 17.00 8.82 20.26
CA ILE A 93 15.85 9.70 19.99
C ILE A 93 16.31 11.13 19.74
N GLY A 94 17.27 11.64 20.53
CA GLY A 94 17.83 12.98 20.33
C GLY A 94 18.47 13.14 18.95
N ALA A 95 19.26 12.16 18.49
CA ALA A 95 19.89 12.18 17.18
C ALA A 95 18.86 12.13 16.02
N GLU A 96 17.82 11.31 16.15
CA GLU A 96 16.73 11.25 15.17
C GLU A 96 15.96 12.58 15.11
N ARG A 97 15.62 13.15 16.27
CA ARG A 97 14.92 14.44 16.36
C ARG A 97 15.74 15.60 15.81
N ALA A 98 17.05 15.63 16.07
CA ALA A 98 17.95 16.63 15.52
C ALA A 98 18.00 16.60 13.98
N ARG A 99 17.89 15.40 13.36
CA ARG A 99 17.85 15.25 11.90
C ARG A 99 16.53 15.74 11.27
N LEU A 100 15.42 15.56 11.98
CA LEU A 100 14.07 15.83 11.48
C LEU A 100 13.64 17.30 11.61
N GLY A 101 14.21 18.05 12.55
CA GLY A 101 13.90 19.47 12.77
C GLY A 101 12.64 19.71 13.61
N ALA A 102 12.29 20.99 13.82
CA ALA A 102 11.17 21.38 14.69
C ALA A 102 9.82 20.99 14.09
N VAL A 103 8.90 20.44 14.89
CA VAL A 103 7.56 20.03 14.41
C VAL A 103 6.71 21.27 14.08
N VAL A 104 6.14 21.30 12.87
CA VAL A 104 5.26 22.37 12.37
C VAL A 104 3.81 22.12 12.78
N GLY A 105 3.42 20.86 12.93
CA GLY A 105 2.08 20.48 13.39
C GLY A 105 1.93 18.97 13.51
N ARG A 106 0.91 18.53 14.27
CA ARG A 106 0.59 17.12 14.47
C ARG A 106 -0.91 16.92 14.24
N GLY A 107 -1.26 15.97 13.39
CA GLY A 107 -2.67 15.65 13.09
C GLY A 107 -3.25 14.61 14.06
N GLN A 108 -4.46 14.13 13.76
CA GLN A 108 -5.19 13.18 14.59
C GLN A 108 -4.43 11.85 14.72
N GLY A 109 -4.35 11.32 15.96
CA GLY A 109 -3.69 10.05 16.24
C GLY A 109 -4.57 8.85 15.90
N SER A 110 -3.97 7.80 15.33
CA SER A 110 -4.63 6.51 15.09
C SER A 110 -4.16 5.47 16.10
N VAL A 111 -5.11 4.73 16.71
CA VAL A 111 -4.84 3.68 17.71
C VAL A 111 -5.00 2.31 17.07
N THR A 112 -3.95 1.49 17.08
CA THR A 112 -3.96 0.11 16.58
C THR A 112 -3.62 -0.84 17.72
N ARG A 113 -4.34 -1.96 17.84
CA ARG A 113 -4.10 -2.97 18.88
C ARG A 113 -3.69 -4.29 18.25
N VAL A 114 -2.60 -4.87 18.74
CA VAL A 114 -2.08 -6.16 18.27
C VAL A 114 -1.84 -7.04 19.49
N LYS A 115 -2.39 -8.26 19.49
CA LYS A 115 -2.14 -9.27 20.52
C LYS A 115 -1.08 -10.24 20.00
N TYR A 116 0.02 -10.37 20.71
CA TYR A 116 1.05 -11.37 20.43
C TYR A 116 0.87 -12.57 21.36
N ALA A 117 1.00 -13.76 20.80
CA ALA A 117 0.98 -15.03 21.55
C ALA A 117 2.40 -15.42 22.01
N ALA A 118 2.48 -16.39 22.93
CA ALA A 118 3.75 -16.98 23.35
C ALA A 118 4.59 -17.45 22.15
N GLY A 119 5.88 -17.09 22.13
CA GLY A 119 6.82 -17.47 21.06
C GLY A 119 6.99 -16.44 19.93
N ALA A 120 6.30 -15.29 19.98
CA ALA A 120 6.58 -14.17 19.08
C ALA A 120 7.92 -13.48 19.40
N GLN A 121 8.45 -12.71 18.44
CA GLN A 121 9.70 -11.94 18.62
C GLN A 121 9.58 -10.84 19.70
N VAL A 122 8.36 -10.45 20.02
CA VAL A 122 8.04 -9.56 21.15
C VAL A 122 7.39 -10.38 22.28
N PRO A 123 7.56 -9.97 23.55
CA PRO A 123 6.89 -10.62 24.67
C PRO A 123 5.38 -10.82 24.41
N GLU A 124 4.84 -11.91 24.95
CA GLU A 124 3.41 -12.16 24.88
C GLU A 124 2.64 -11.01 25.54
N GLY A 125 1.62 -10.49 24.87
CA GLY A 125 0.83 -9.40 25.42
C GLY A 125 -0.02 -8.65 24.40
N LEU A 126 -0.88 -7.77 24.92
CA LEU A 126 -1.63 -6.82 24.11
C LEU A 126 -0.84 -5.53 23.97
N TYR A 127 -0.51 -5.17 22.73
CA TYR A 127 0.22 -3.97 22.39
C TYR A 127 -0.72 -2.95 21.77
N VAL A 128 -0.57 -1.70 22.20
CA VAL A 128 -1.30 -0.57 21.65
C VAL A 128 -0.29 0.36 21.00
N ASN A 129 -0.43 0.57 19.69
CA ASN A 129 0.35 1.55 18.95
C ASN A 129 -0.51 2.78 18.69
N VAL A 130 0.03 3.96 18.97
CA VAL A 130 -0.59 5.23 18.63
C VAL A 130 0.33 5.98 17.68
N SER A 131 -0.10 6.14 16.43
CA SER A 131 0.66 6.86 15.40
C SER A 131 0.05 8.22 15.11
N PHE A 132 0.91 9.23 14.91
CA PHE A 132 0.49 10.59 14.57
C PHE A 132 1.12 11.04 13.25
N PRO A 133 0.33 11.57 12.30
CA PRO A 133 0.89 12.31 11.18
C PRO A 133 1.55 13.58 11.71
N THR A 134 2.85 13.76 11.43
CA THR A 134 3.65 14.87 11.96
C THR A 134 4.23 15.68 10.80
N GLY A 135 3.92 16.97 10.75
CA GLY A 135 4.46 17.89 9.76
C GLY A 135 5.83 18.41 10.19
N LEU A 136 6.84 18.20 9.36
CA LEU A 136 8.20 18.71 9.55
C LEU A 136 8.55 19.75 8.48
N PRO A 137 9.43 20.73 8.77
CA PRO A 137 9.75 21.81 7.86
C PRO A 137 10.56 21.26 6.69
N ARG A 138 10.13 21.56 5.46
CA ARG A 138 10.92 21.25 4.27
C ARG A 138 12.13 22.18 4.23
N ARG A 139 13.33 21.59 4.17
CA ARG A 139 14.57 22.29 3.82
C ARG A 139 14.59 22.64 2.32
N SER A 140 13.64 23.46 1.83
CA SER A 140 13.66 23.94 0.44
C SER A 140 14.31 25.32 0.39
N SER A 141 15.63 25.34 0.22
CA SER A 141 16.45 26.55 0.09
C SER A 141 16.13 27.45 -1.11
N ARG A 142 15.22 27.04 -2.01
CA ARG A 142 14.95 27.76 -3.28
C ARG A 142 13.73 28.70 -3.26
N CYS A 143 12.78 28.55 -2.33
CA CYS A 143 11.64 29.50 -2.23
C CYS A 143 12.02 30.81 -1.52
N ALA A 144 13.04 30.79 -0.65
CA ALA A 144 13.44 31.96 0.12
C ALA A 144 14.18 33.03 -0.70
N SER A 145 14.78 32.68 -1.84
CA SER A 145 15.43 33.67 -2.72
C SER A 145 14.42 34.39 -3.61
N TRP A 146 13.43 33.67 -4.16
CA TRP A 146 12.45 34.23 -5.09
C TRP A 146 11.46 35.20 -4.43
N CYS A 147 11.14 34.98 -3.15
CA CYS A 147 10.28 35.88 -2.36
C CYS A 147 10.94 37.24 -2.08
N ARG A 148 12.28 37.31 -2.12
CA ARG A 148 13.05 38.54 -1.90
C ARG A 148 13.08 39.46 -3.12
N SER A 149 12.95 38.89 -4.32
CA SER A 149 13.10 39.61 -5.60
C SER A 149 11.82 40.23 -6.17
N ALA A 150 10.63 39.86 -5.67
CA ALA A 150 9.34 40.30 -6.22
C ALA A 150 8.67 41.48 -5.47
N TRP A 151 9.34 42.10 -4.50
CA TRP A 151 8.73 43.03 -3.52
C TRP A 151 9.16 44.50 -3.68
N THR A 152 9.24 45.00 -4.92
CA THR A 152 9.44 46.45 -5.22
C THR A 152 8.18 47.19 -5.67
N ARG A 153 6.96 46.63 -5.50
CA ARG A 153 5.70 47.38 -5.66
C ARG A 153 4.82 47.27 -4.43
N THR A 154 4.91 48.30 -3.61
CA THR A 154 4.23 48.53 -2.34
C THR A 154 2.72 48.80 -2.52
N ARG A 155 1.89 48.16 -1.69
CA ARG A 155 0.62 48.75 -1.22
C ARG A 155 0.86 49.27 0.20
N PRO A 156 0.55 50.54 0.51
CA PRO A 156 0.76 51.07 1.86
C PRO A 156 -0.33 50.54 2.81
N GLY A 157 0.06 50.15 4.03
CA GLY A 157 -0.87 49.90 5.13
C GLY A 157 -1.16 48.44 5.53
N VAL A 158 -0.57 47.44 4.86
CA VAL A 158 -0.68 46.03 5.31
C VAL A 158 0.68 45.55 5.79
N SER A 159 0.77 45.22 7.09
CA SER A 159 1.98 44.65 7.67
C SER A 159 2.37 43.35 6.93
N PRO A 160 3.65 43.19 6.53
CA PRO A 160 4.12 42.06 5.73
C PRO A 160 3.89 40.70 6.42
N VAL A 161 3.83 40.71 7.76
CA VAL A 161 3.57 39.53 8.59
C VAL A 161 2.17 38.95 8.38
N THR A 162 1.15 39.81 8.28
CA THR A 162 -0.26 39.37 8.22
C THR A 162 -0.65 38.83 6.85
N ALA A 163 -0.07 39.38 5.78
CA ALA A 163 -0.31 38.92 4.41
C ALA A 163 0.41 37.60 4.10
N CYS A 164 1.60 37.37 4.68
CA CYS A 164 2.32 36.10 4.58
C CYS A 164 1.60 34.99 5.35
N ALA A 165 1.11 35.30 6.55
CA ALA A 165 0.33 34.37 7.38
C ALA A 165 -0.94 33.89 6.66
N ARG A 166 -1.72 34.80 6.06
CA ARG A 166 -2.99 34.45 5.40
C ARG A 166 -2.81 33.60 4.13
N ARG A 167 -1.74 33.82 3.34
CA ARG A 167 -1.42 32.97 2.17
C ARG A 167 -0.85 31.60 2.55
N SER A 168 -0.19 31.50 3.71
CA SER A 168 0.30 30.23 4.23
C SER A 168 -0.82 29.30 4.71
N SER A 169 -1.92 29.87 5.25
CA SER A 169 -3.11 29.11 5.64
C SER A 169 -3.88 28.54 4.44
N ASP A 170 -4.01 29.28 3.34
CA ASP A 170 -4.68 28.78 2.12
C ASP A 170 -3.88 27.66 1.43
N LEU A 171 -2.54 27.74 1.46
CA LEU A 171 -1.66 26.67 0.96
C LEU A 171 -1.60 25.46 1.90
N ALA A 172 -1.80 25.64 3.22
CA ALA A 172 -1.89 24.56 4.19
C ALA A 172 -3.19 23.76 4.03
N ALA A 173 -4.32 24.43 3.78
CA ALA A 173 -5.62 23.80 3.53
C ALA A 173 -5.61 22.92 2.25
N HIS A 174 -4.84 23.30 1.22
CA HIS A 174 -4.66 22.45 0.03
C HIS A 174 -3.62 21.32 0.19
N ARG A 175 -2.87 21.29 1.29
CA ARG A 175 -1.79 20.31 1.52
C ARG A 175 -2.19 19.15 2.43
N GLU A 176 -3.36 19.25 3.03
CA GLU A 176 -3.92 18.34 4.04
C GLU A 176 -4.31 16.96 3.48
N THR A 177 -4.29 16.79 2.15
CA THR A 177 -4.65 15.53 1.46
C THR A 177 -3.47 14.76 0.87
N ARG A 178 -2.22 15.00 1.31
CA ARG A 178 -1.09 14.13 0.93
C ARG A 178 -0.93 13.03 1.96
N VAL A 179 -1.78 12.01 1.86
CA VAL A 179 -1.51 10.68 2.42
C VAL A 179 -0.12 10.28 1.92
N GLU A 180 0.86 10.11 2.83
CA GLU A 180 2.14 9.52 2.44
C GLU A 180 1.87 8.07 2.05
N LEU A 181 1.71 7.85 0.74
CA LEU A 181 1.44 6.53 0.19
C LEU A 181 2.66 5.65 0.44
N THR A 182 2.44 4.50 1.08
CA THR A 182 3.44 3.44 1.11
C THR A 182 3.81 3.07 -0.32
N ILE A 183 5.04 2.62 -0.54
CA ILE A 183 5.52 2.24 -1.86
C ILE A 183 4.60 1.17 -2.49
N GLU A 184 4.04 0.28 -1.68
CA GLU A 184 3.09 -0.74 -2.10
C GLU A 184 1.79 -0.13 -2.66
N LEU A 185 1.19 0.82 -1.93
CA LEU A 185 -0.03 1.51 -2.38
C LEU A 185 0.23 2.43 -3.57
N GLN A 186 1.40 3.07 -3.63
CA GLN A 186 1.82 3.88 -4.78
C GLN A 186 1.94 3.01 -6.04
N MET A 187 2.58 1.84 -5.94
CA MET A 187 2.74 0.92 -7.06
C MET A 187 1.41 0.28 -7.47
N LEU A 188 0.50 0.02 -6.53
CA LEU A 188 -0.88 -0.38 -6.83
C LEU A 188 -1.61 0.71 -7.63
N GLY A 189 -1.49 1.98 -7.23
CA GLY A 189 -2.03 3.11 -7.99
C GLY A 189 -1.50 3.16 -9.42
N TRP A 190 -0.19 2.99 -9.61
CA TRP A 190 0.41 2.92 -10.96
C TRP A 190 -0.03 1.68 -11.75
N ALA A 191 -0.25 0.54 -11.08
CA ALA A 191 -0.79 -0.66 -11.71
C ALA A 191 -2.23 -0.43 -12.20
N MET A 192 -3.06 0.29 -11.45
CA MET A 192 -4.40 0.69 -11.91
C MET A 192 -4.31 1.58 -13.17
N VAL A 193 -3.42 2.57 -13.17
CA VAL A 193 -3.16 3.43 -14.34
C VAL A 193 -2.72 2.60 -15.54
N LEU A 194 -1.78 1.66 -15.35
CA LEU A 194 -1.34 0.74 -16.40
C LEU A 194 -2.50 -0.12 -16.94
N GLY A 195 -3.38 -0.60 -16.06
CA GLY A 195 -4.58 -1.35 -16.44
C GLY A 195 -5.54 -0.52 -17.30
N LEU A 196 -5.77 0.75 -16.94
CA LEU A 196 -6.57 1.68 -17.75
C LEU A 196 -5.92 1.94 -19.11
N VAL A 197 -4.60 2.16 -19.16
CA VAL A 197 -3.87 2.34 -20.43
C VAL A 197 -4.02 1.11 -21.32
N GLN A 198 -3.89 -0.10 -20.77
CA GLN A 198 -4.08 -1.34 -21.53
C GLN A 198 -5.52 -1.54 -22.00
N LEU A 199 -6.51 -1.22 -21.15
CA LEU A 199 -7.93 -1.25 -21.51
C LEU A 199 -8.21 -0.33 -22.70
N LEU A 200 -7.73 0.92 -22.65
CA LEU A 200 -7.89 1.89 -23.71
C LEU A 200 -7.16 1.46 -24.98
N ALA A 201 -5.93 0.94 -24.87
CA ALA A 201 -5.16 0.46 -26.02
C ALA A 201 -5.84 -0.74 -26.71
N ALA A 202 -6.29 -1.73 -25.94
CA ALA A 202 -7.02 -2.88 -26.46
C ALA A 202 -8.34 -2.41 -27.12
N SER A 203 -9.14 -1.61 -26.42
CA SER A 203 -10.41 -1.08 -26.94
C SER A 203 -10.24 -0.24 -28.21
N ALA A 204 -9.26 0.66 -28.24
CA ALA A 204 -8.95 1.46 -29.42
C ALA A 204 -8.53 0.59 -30.61
N SER A 205 -7.69 -0.42 -30.38
CA SER A 205 -7.25 -1.34 -31.43
C SER A 205 -8.38 -2.22 -31.98
N MET A 206 -9.33 -2.63 -31.13
CA MET A 206 -10.54 -3.33 -31.57
C MET A 206 -11.45 -2.41 -32.38
N THR A 207 -11.62 -1.16 -31.93
CA THR A 207 -12.42 -0.14 -32.61
C THR A 207 -11.85 0.18 -33.99
N ALA A 208 -10.52 0.23 -34.12
CA ALA A 208 -9.86 0.46 -35.40
C ALA A 208 -10.11 -0.68 -36.41
N GLN A 209 -10.28 -1.92 -35.96
CA GLN A 209 -10.55 -3.07 -36.85
C GLN A 209 -12.03 -3.33 -37.13
N ARG A 210 -12.90 -3.10 -36.12
CA ARG A 210 -14.34 -3.39 -36.20
C ARG A 210 -15.17 -2.17 -36.58
N GLY A 211 -14.58 -0.98 -36.53
CA GLY A 211 -15.24 0.30 -36.78
C GLY A 211 -16.06 0.80 -35.60
N THR A 212 -16.33 2.11 -35.58
CA THR A 212 -17.13 2.77 -34.55
C THR A 212 -18.60 2.33 -34.56
N LYS A 213 -19.13 1.95 -35.73
CA LYS A 213 -20.48 1.38 -35.88
C LYS A 213 -20.68 0.12 -35.05
N TRP A 214 -19.67 -0.76 -34.99
CA TRP A 214 -19.74 -1.97 -34.17
C TRP A 214 -19.88 -1.65 -32.68
N ASN A 215 -19.13 -0.65 -32.18
CA ASN A 215 -19.21 -0.24 -30.78
C ASN A 215 -20.50 0.48 -30.41
N ALA A 216 -21.12 1.19 -31.36
CA ALA A 216 -22.39 1.87 -31.19
C ALA A 216 -23.60 0.94 -31.37
N SER A 217 -23.40 -0.23 -32.00
CA SER A 217 -24.42 -1.27 -32.11
C SER A 217 -24.58 -2.05 -30.79
N ALA A 218 -25.66 -2.81 -30.68
CA ALA A 218 -25.88 -3.76 -29.58
C ALA A 218 -24.84 -4.90 -29.52
N ARG A 219 -23.93 -4.99 -30.50
CA ARG A 219 -22.89 -6.04 -30.64
C ARG A 219 -23.46 -7.45 -30.81
N ASP A 220 -24.69 -7.54 -31.33
CA ASP A 220 -25.34 -8.80 -31.65
C ASP A 220 -24.75 -9.39 -32.93
N GLY A 221 -24.39 -10.67 -32.89
CA GLY A 221 -23.76 -11.42 -34.00
C GLY A 221 -22.35 -11.90 -33.71
N ASP A 222 -21.73 -12.57 -34.69
CA ASP A 222 -20.38 -13.13 -34.55
C ASP A 222 -19.31 -12.03 -34.74
N PRO A 223 -18.53 -11.67 -33.71
CA PRO A 223 -17.59 -10.56 -33.81
C PRO A 223 -16.45 -10.89 -34.77
N LYS A 224 -16.16 -9.97 -35.70
CA LYS A 224 -14.99 -10.11 -36.60
C LYS A 224 -13.73 -10.43 -35.77
N PRO A 225 -13.00 -11.52 -36.10
CA PRO A 225 -11.79 -11.90 -35.38
C PRO A 225 -10.75 -10.78 -35.41
N LEU A 226 -10.13 -10.51 -34.27
CA LEU A 226 -9.02 -9.56 -34.18
C LEU A 226 -7.78 -10.17 -34.83
N THR A 227 -7.06 -9.38 -35.62
CA THR A 227 -5.85 -9.82 -36.31
C THR A 227 -4.63 -8.98 -35.90
N GLY A 228 -3.43 -9.50 -36.15
CA GLY A 228 -2.18 -8.78 -35.94
C GLY A 228 -1.99 -8.27 -34.51
N VAL A 229 -1.56 -7.01 -34.38
CA VAL A 229 -1.25 -6.37 -33.09
C VAL A 229 -2.49 -6.20 -32.20
N ALA A 230 -3.68 -5.93 -32.75
CA ALA A 230 -4.90 -5.80 -31.94
C ALA A 230 -5.23 -7.11 -31.20
N SER A 231 -5.08 -8.26 -31.86
CA SER A 231 -5.24 -9.57 -31.22
C SER A 231 -4.22 -9.80 -30.10
N ARG A 232 -3.00 -9.25 -30.26
CA ARG A 232 -1.93 -9.38 -29.26
C ARG A 232 -2.21 -8.50 -28.05
N LEU A 233 -2.64 -7.25 -28.26
CA LEU A 233 -3.02 -6.35 -27.17
C LEU A 233 -4.23 -6.85 -26.38
N ASP A 234 -5.25 -7.42 -27.05
CA ASP A 234 -6.40 -8.03 -26.37
C ASP A 234 -5.97 -9.18 -25.44
N ARG A 235 -5.13 -10.10 -25.94
CA ARG A 235 -4.59 -11.19 -25.11
C ARG A 235 -3.67 -10.70 -23.98
N ALA A 236 -2.87 -9.66 -24.22
CA ALA A 236 -2.05 -9.06 -23.18
C ALA A 236 -2.91 -8.46 -22.06
N PHE A 237 -4.00 -7.78 -22.41
CA PHE A 237 -4.94 -7.20 -21.45
C PHE A 237 -5.71 -8.27 -20.67
N ARG A 238 -6.22 -9.31 -21.33
CA ARG A 238 -6.86 -10.46 -20.64
C ARG A 238 -5.91 -11.11 -19.63
N ASN A 239 -4.65 -11.30 -20.00
CA ASN A 239 -3.64 -11.83 -19.08
C ASN A 239 -3.39 -10.91 -17.87
N TYR A 240 -3.44 -9.59 -18.08
CA TYR A 240 -3.34 -8.63 -16.98
C TYR A 240 -4.54 -8.76 -16.01
N GLN A 241 -5.75 -8.93 -16.54
CA GLN A 241 -6.97 -9.10 -15.75
C GLN A 241 -6.99 -10.37 -14.90
N GLU A 242 -6.32 -11.44 -15.31
CA GLU A 242 -6.22 -12.67 -14.52
C GLU A 242 -5.33 -12.51 -13.28
N THR A 243 -4.26 -11.71 -13.37
CA THR A 243 -3.28 -11.59 -12.28
C THR A 243 -3.48 -10.35 -11.42
N PHE A 244 -4.07 -9.28 -11.98
CA PHE A 244 -4.24 -8.01 -11.29
C PHE A 244 -5.10 -8.10 -10.02
N PRO A 245 -6.26 -8.81 -9.99
CA PRO A 245 -7.05 -8.94 -8.76
C PRO A 245 -6.28 -9.61 -7.63
N ILE A 246 -5.47 -10.63 -7.96
CA ILE A 246 -4.63 -11.33 -6.98
C ILE A 246 -3.55 -10.37 -6.44
N PHE A 247 -2.87 -9.64 -7.32
CA PHE A 247 -1.88 -8.65 -6.93
C PHE A 247 -2.48 -7.54 -6.05
N ALA A 248 -3.61 -6.96 -6.46
CA ALA A 248 -4.31 -5.91 -5.72
C ALA A 248 -4.74 -6.40 -4.34
N ALA A 249 -5.35 -7.58 -4.25
CA ALA A 249 -5.73 -8.19 -2.98
C ALA A 249 -4.52 -8.42 -2.07
N ALA A 250 -3.39 -8.92 -2.61
CA ALA A 250 -2.18 -9.15 -1.84
C ALA A 250 -1.56 -7.84 -1.30
N VAL A 251 -1.48 -6.79 -2.13
CA VAL A 251 -0.99 -5.48 -1.69
C VAL A 251 -1.87 -4.90 -0.59
N LEU A 252 -3.19 -4.94 -0.77
CA LEU A 252 -4.13 -4.43 0.24
C LEU A 252 -4.04 -5.24 1.53
N ALA A 253 -3.98 -6.57 1.45
CA ALA A 253 -3.87 -7.44 2.62
C ALA A 253 -2.58 -7.18 3.41
N VAL A 254 -1.42 -7.09 2.73
CA VAL A 254 -0.14 -6.77 3.38
C VAL A 254 -0.16 -5.38 4.01
N SER A 255 -0.75 -4.39 3.33
CA SER A 255 -0.84 -3.02 3.82
C SER A 255 -1.73 -2.93 5.07
N VAL A 256 -2.89 -3.58 5.06
CA VAL A 256 -3.82 -3.62 6.20
C VAL A 256 -3.25 -4.43 7.37
N ALA A 257 -2.53 -5.52 7.08
CA ALA A 257 -1.86 -6.33 8.10
C ALA A 257 -0.62 -5.64 8.72
N GLY A 258 -0.20 -4.49 8.19
CA GLY A 258 1.00 -3.78 8.64
C GLY A 258 2.29 -4.57 8.41
N ARG A 259 2.33 -5.46 7.40
CA ARG A 259 3.47 -6.33 7.07
C ARG A 259 4.32 -5.79 5.93
N THR A 260 4.32 -4.48 5.71
CA THR A 260 5.13 -3.83 4.67
C THR A 260 6.61 -3.80 5.06
N ASN A 261 7.49 -4.12 4.12
CA ASN A 261 8.94 -4.16 4.30
C ASN A 261 9.68 -3.98 2.95
N ALA A 262 11.01 -4.06 2.95
CA ALA A 262 11.80 -3.94 1.73
C ALA A 262 11.51 -5.05 0.70
N ASP A 263 11.11 -6.23 1.17
CA ASP A 263 10.80 -7.39 0.32
C ASP A 263 9.47 -7.22 -0.43
N THR A 264 8.45 -6.70 0.26
CA THR A 264 7.15 -6.33 -0.34
C THR A 264 7.30 -5.16 -1.31
N ALA A 265 8.15 -4.18 -0.97
CA ALA A 265 8.51 -3.08 -1.86
C ALA A 265 9.15 -3.58 -3.16
N LEU A 266 10.07 -4.55 -3.09
CA LEU A 266 10.63 -5.20 -4.28
C LEU A 266 9.56 -5.99 -5.04
N GLY A 267 8.67 -6.72 -4.34
CA GLY A 267 7.60 -7.50 -4.95
C GLY A 267 6.66 -6.66 -5.82
N VAL A 268 6.21 -5.50 -5.31
CA VAL A 268 5.34 -4.59 -6.08
C VAL A 268 6.05 -3.96 -7.27
N GLN A 269 7.34 -3.65 -7.15
CA GLN A 269 8.13 -3.09 -8.25
C GLN A 269 8.35 -4.12 -9.35
N LEU A 270 8.69 -5.36 -8.98
CA LEU A 270 8.83 -6.46 -9.93
C LEU A 270 7.53 -6.70 -10.70
N TYR A 271 6.39 -6.70 -10.01
CA TYR A 271 5.09 -6.85 -10.66
C TYR A 271 4.87 -5.72 -11.69
N LEU A 272 4.94 -4.46 -11.26
CA LEU A 272 4.64 -3.31 -12.12
C LEU A 272 5.57 -3.22 -13.33
N TRP A 273 6.88 -3.23 -13.11
CA TRP A 273 7.85 -3.05 -14.20
C TRP A 273 7.87 -4.22 -15.17
N ALA A 274 7.67 -5.46 -14.68
CA ALA A 274 7.48 -6.59 -15.56
C ALA A 274 6.21 -6.40 -16.41
N ARG A 275 5.11 -5.89 -15.87
CA ARG A 275 3.90 -5.62 -16.67
C ARG A 275 4.08 -4.51 -17.68
N VAL A 276 4.82 -3.45 -17.35
CA VAL A 276 5.21 -2.40 -18.30
C VAL A 276 6.02 -3.00 -19.45
N ALA A 277 6.99 -3.88 -19.17
CA ALA A 277 7.80 -4.54 -20.20
C ALA A 277 7.04 -5.63 -20.99
N TYR A 278 6.06 -6.28 -20.36
CA TYR A 278 5.29 -7.37 -20.96
C TYR A 278 4.46 -6.89 -22.16
N VAL A 279 3.83 -5.73 -22.06
CA VAL A 279 2.96 -5.16 -23.12
C VAL A 279 3.71 -4.99 -24.45
N PRO A 280 4.83 -4.25 -24.54
CA PRO A 280 5.57 -4.11 -25.80
C PRO A 280 6.16 -5.44 -26.28
N ALA A 281 6.66 -6.29 -25.38
CA ALA A 281 7.17 -7.62 -25.76
C ALA A 281 6.08 -8.50 -26.40
N TYR A 282 4.85 -8.44 -25.87
CA TYR A 282 3.71 -9.17 -26.39
C TYR A 282 3.21 -8.60 -27.72
N ALA A 283 3.19 -7.27 -27.86
CA ALA A 283 2.85 -6.59 -29.10
C ALA A 283 3.85 -6.91 -30.24
N ALA A 284 5.15 -6.96 -29.92
CA ALA A 284 6.22 -7.34 -30.84
C ALA A 284 6.20 -8.84 -31.21
N GLY A 285 5.54 -9.68 -30.40
CA GLY A 285 5.42 -11.11 -30.66
C GLY A 285 6.70 -11.90 -30.42
N ILE A 286 7.60 -11.41 -29.56
CA ILE A 286 8.88 -12.07 -29.26
C ILE A 286 8.62 -13.32 -28.40
N PRO A 287 8.87 -14.55 -28.93
CA PRO A 287 8.65 -15.77 -28.18
C PRO A 287 9.65 -15.88 -27.01
N TYR A 288 9.26 -16.62 -25.96
CA TYR A 288 10.02 -16.84 -24.71
C TYR A 288 10.26 -15.61 -23.82
N LEU A 289 10.56 -14.43 -24.38
CA LEU A 289 10.74 -13.20 -23.62
C LEU A 289 9.49 -12.87 -22.80
N ARG A 290 8.30 -13.00 -23.41
CA ARG A 290 7.02 -12.82 -22.71
C ARG A 290 6.90 -13.73 -21.48
N SER A 291 7.34 -14.98 -21.60
CA SER A 291 7.21 -15.97 -20.52
C SER A 291 8.18 -15.66 -19.39
N ALA A 292 9.42 -15.27 -19.72
CA ALA A 292 10.39 -14.84 -18.73
C ALA A 292 9.89 -13.61 -17.94
N ILE A 293 9.37 -12.60 -18.63
CA ILE A 293 8.80 -11.40 -18.00
C ILE A 293 7.59 -11.77 -17.13
N TRP A 294 6.72 -12.66 -17.60
CA TRP A 294 5.57 -13.13 -16.83
C TRP A 294 6.00 -13.80 -15.52
N VAL A 295 7.04 -14.66 -15.55
CA VAL A 295 7.58 -15.30 -14.34
C VAL A 295 8.10 -14.26 -13.35
N VAL A 296 8.79 -13.22 -13.81
CA VAL A 296 9.25 -12.12 -12.94
C VAL A 296 8.07 -11.40 -12.29
N SER A 297 7.02 -11.11 -13.06
CA SER A 297 5.80 -10.48 -12.54
C SER A 297 5.11 -11.36 -11.49
N PHE A 298 4.98 -12.66 -11.79
CA PHE A 298 4.37 -13.65 -10.89
C PHE A 298 5.17 -13.81 -9.60
N TRP A 299 6.51 -13.79 -9.68
CA TRP A 299 7.37 -13.82 -8.51
C TRP A 299 7.10 -12.63 -7.57
N GLY A 300 6.83 -11.44 -8.12
CA GLY A 300 6.40 -10.28 -7.33
C GLY A 300 5.16 -10.56 -6.47
N ILE A 301 4.17 -11.29 -7.00
CA ILE A 301 2.98 -11.71 -6.25
C ILE A 301 3.34 -12.72 -5.18
N VAL A 302 4.17 -13.73 -5.49
CA VAL A 302 4.62 -14.75 -4.53
C VAL A 302 5.30 -14.10 -3.33
N LYS A 303 6.11 -13.07 -3.54
CA LYS A 303 6.75 -12.31 -2.45
C LYS A 303 5.74 -11.65 -1.51
N LEU A 304 4.70 -11.03 -2.06
CA LEU A 304 3.64 -10.41 -1.26
C LEU A 304 2.86 -11.46 -0.44
N VAL A 305 2.55 -12.61 -1.05
CA VAL A 305 1.86 -13.71 -0.35
C VAL A 305 2.76 -14.31 0.73
N ARG A 306 4.05 -14.50 0.47
CA ARG A 306 5.03 -14.99 1.46
C ARG A 306 5.12 -14.04 2.66
N ALA A 307 5.24 -12.74 2.39
CA ALA A 307 5.25 -11.71 3.44
C ALA A 307 3.93 -11.68 4.23
N LEU A 308 2.79 -11.90 3.56
CA LEU A 308 1.50 -12.01 4.21
C LEU A 308 1.38 -13.26 5.10
N LEU A 309 1.89 -14.41 4.66
CA LEU A 309 1.81 -15.67 5.41
C LEU A 309 2.87 -15.78 6.53
N GLY A 310 3.91 -14.94 6.51
CA GLY A 310 4.95 -14.91 7.54
C GLY A 310 5.98 -16.04 7.42
N TRP A 311 6.22 -16.53 6.20
CA TRP A 311 7.25 -17.54 5.90
C TRP A 311 8.62 -16.95 5.58
#